data_AF-A0A3P7DPK3-F1
#
_entry.id   AF-A0A3P7DPK3-F1
#
_cell.length_a   1.000
_cell.length_b   1.000
_cell.length_c   1.000
_cell.angle_alpha   90.00
_cell.angle_beta   90.00
_cell.angle_gamma   90.00
#
_symmetry.space_group_name_H-M   'P 1'
#
loop_
_entity.id
_entity.type
_entity.pdbx_description
1 polymer ?
#
loop_
_entity_poly.entity_id
_entity_poly.type
_entity_poly.pdbx_seq_one_letter_code
_entity_poly.pdbx_strand_id
1 'polypeptide(L)'
;MCELCLSGGNDRCQRDNRELYFGESGAFRCLIEAGDVAFTRHTTVHANTASRNPDYWARNLREDDYELLCTDGRRQNVQDWKNCNLGKVPSNVIITASYKTENERTNMWRLLQYGQEYYGSDTNPIFHMFDSGFGHTDLIFTDQTESLSLIPWEEQNYTQWLGPDFLRLIRGLEASGVWGKTGLYYPETGQSSGSSPLKSSILLILFLLIGGMYKCIKNEKD
;
A
#
# COMPACT_ATOMS: atom_id res chain seq x y z
N MET A 1 -17.58 2.40 5.42
CA MET A 1 -16.67 1.25 5.52
C MET A 1 -15.67 1.43 6.66
N CYS A 2 -16.19 1.70 7.87
CA CYS A 2 -15.39 1.86 9.10
C CYS A 2 -15.88 0.90 10.21
N GLU A 3 -16.83 0.03 9.86
CA GLU A 3 -17.54 -0.81 10.82
C GLU A 3 -16.63 -1.89 11.39
N LEU A 4 -15.80 -2.50 10.53
CA LEU A 4 -14.85 -3.52 10.94
C LEU A 4 -13.59 -2.95 11.59
N CYS A 5 -13.36 -1.64 11.56
CA CYS A 5 -12.18 -1.02 12.18
C CYS A 5 -12.17 -1.27 13.70
N LEU A 6 -10.99 -1.62 14.24
CA LEU A 6 -10.84 -2.15 15.58
C LEU A 6 -10.68 -1.05 16.64
N SER A 7 -9.99 0.04 16.32
CA SER A 7 -9.72 1.09 17.30
C SER A 7 -11.00 1.77 17.79
N GLY A 8 -10.99 2.20 19.05
CA GLY A 8 -12.13 2.84 19.71
C GLY A 8 -12.13 4.36 19.62
N GLY A 9 -13.28 4.97 19.92
CA GLY A 9 -13.41 6.42 20.07
C GLY A 9 -12.99 7.20 18.82
N ASN A 10 -12.13 8.21 19.01
CA ASN A 10 -11.66 9.09 17.94
C ASN A 10 -10.59 8.43 17.04
N ASP A 11 -10.01 7.31 17.46
CA ASP A 11 -8.97 6.61 16.70
C ASP A 11 -9.56 5.60 15.72
N ARG A 12 -10.87 5.31 15.83
CA ARG A 12 -11.57 4.43 14.89
C ARG A 12 -11.53 4.97 13.47
N CYS A 13 -11.10 4.13 12.53
CA CYS A 13 -11.04 4.42 11.10
C CYS A 13 -10.13 5.61 10.74
N GLN A 14 -9.18 5.95 11.62
CA GLN A 14 -8.13 6.90 11.28
C GLN A 14 -7.19 6.30 10.24
N ARG A 15 -6.58 7.17 9.42
CA ARG A 15 -5.66 6.76 8.35
C ARG A 15 -4.21 6.85 8.80
N ASP A 16 -3.95 6.37 10.00
CA ASP A 16 -2.64 6.32 10.63
C ASP A 16 -2.56 5.14 11.61
N ASN A 17 -1.38 4.93 12.19
CA ASN A 17 -1.07 3.80 13.07
C ASN A 17 -1.84 3.81 14.42
N ARG A 18 -2.74 4.78 14.66
CA ARG A 18 -3.68 4.72 15.80
C ARG A 18 -4.83 3.76 15.54
N GLU A 19 -5.14 3.50 14.27
CA GLU A 19 -6.06 2.43 13.87
C GLU A 19 -5.30 1.11 13.70
N LEU A 20 -5.66 0.10 14.49
CA LEU A 20 -4.96 -1.20 14.50
C LEU A 20 -5.12 -1.98 13.18
N TYR A 21 -6.17 -1.71 12.41
CA TYR A 21 -6.38 -2.30 11.08
C TYR A 21 -5.87 -1.43 9.92
N PHE A 22 -5.11 -0.39 10.20
CA PHE A 22 -4.46 0.43 9.17
C PHE A 22 -3.18 -0.23 8.64
N GLY A 23 -2.85 0.04 7.37
CA GLY A 23 -1.65 -0.49 6.73
C GLY A 23 -1.78 -1.95 6.25
N GLU A 24 -0.66 -2.54 5.79
CA GLU A 24 -0.64 -3.90 5.24
C GLU A 24 -0.94 -4.95 6.30
N SER A 25 -0.16 -4.92 7.38
CA SER A 25 -0.29 -5.85 8.50
C SER A 25 -1.63 -5.66 9.21
N GLY A 26 -2.12 -4.42 9.34
CA GLY A 26 -3.45 -4.15 9.91
C GLY A 26 -4.60 -4.70 9.06
N ALA A 27 -4.54 -4.59 7.73
CA ALA A 27 -5.55 -5.18 6.86
C ALA A 27 -5.54 -6.72 6.92
N PHE A 28 -4.36 -7.34 6.99
CA PHE A 28 -4.25 -8.80 7.20
C PHE A 28 -4.74 -9.22 8.60
N ARG A 29 -4.44 -8.44 9.64
CA ARG A 29 -4.99 -8.65 10.98
C ARG A 29 -6.52 -8.61 10.99
N CYS A 30 -7.11 -7.67 10.26
CA CYS A 30 -8.57 -7.61 10.12
C CYS A 30 -9.17 -8.88 9.48
N LEU A 31 -8.51 -9.48 8.49
CA LEU A 31 -8.95 -10.77 7.92
C LEU A 31 -8.99 -11.88 8.97
N ILE A 32 -8.07 -11.86 9.93
CA ILE A 32 -7.98 -12.91 10.95
C ILE A 32 -9.04 -12.73 12.03
N GLU A 33 -9.31 -11.49 12.41
CA GLU A 33 -10.12 -11.18 13.58
C GLU A 33 -11.59 -10.87 13.24
N ALA A 34 -11.90 -10.31 12.06
CA ALA A 34 -13.21 -9.71 11.80
C ALA A 34 -13.76 -9.83 10.36
N GLY A 35 -12.91 -9.89 9.34
CA GLY A 35 -13.31 -9.90 7.93
C GLY A 35 -13.09 -11.24 7.23
N ASP A 36 -13.56 -11.33 5.98
CA ASP A 36 -13.48 -12.53 5.14
C ASP A 36 -12.46 -12.41 4.01
N VAL A 37 -12.16 -11.18 3.59
CA VAL A 37 -11.18 -10.89 2.52
C VAL A 37 -10.36 -9.67 2.89
N ALA A 38 -9.05 -9.76 2.73
CA ALA A 38 -8.13 -8.62 2.80
C ALA A 38 -7.40 -8.39 1.48
N PHE A 39 -7.34 -7.13 1.06
CA PHE A 39 -6.53 -6.65 -0.05
C PHE A 39 -5.17 -6.24 0.49
N THR A 40 -4.13 -6.99 0.17
CA THR A 40 -2.75 -6.77 0.66
C THR A 40 -1.73 -7.11 -0.43
N ARG A 41 -0.44 -6.88 -0.17
CA ARG A 41 0.63 -7.32 -1.09
C ARG A 41 0.85 -8.82 -0.95
N HIS A 42 1.45 -9.41 -1.98
CA HIS A 42 1.80 -10.83 -1.98
C HIS A 42 2.77 -11.23 -0.85
N THR A 43 3.55 -10.29 -0.32
CA THR A 43 4.48 -10.48 0.79
C THR A 43 3.83 -10.45 2.16
N THR A 44 2.64 -9.85 2.29
CA THR A 44 2.04 -9.54 3.61
C THR A 44 1.73 -10.81 4.42
N VAL A 45 1.21 -11.87 3.79
CA VAL A 45 0.95 -13.14 4.49
C VAL A 45 2.26 -13.73 5.00
N HIS A 46 3.27 -13.82 4.14
CA HIS A 46 4.57 -14.38 4.52
C HIS A 46 5.22 -13.62 5.68
N ALA A 47 5.17 -12.28 5.66
CA ALA A 47 5.76 -11.44 6.71
C ALA A 47 5.03 -11.55 8.06
N ASN A 48 3.75 -11.90 8.08
CA ASN A 48 2.92 -11.94 9.29
C ASN A 48 2.66 -13.37 9.82
N THR A 49 3.27 -14.39 9.25
CA THR A 49 3.04 -15.80 9.60
C THR A 49 4.36 -16.51 9.94
N ALA A 50 4.28 -17.77 10.37
CA ALA A 50 5.44 -18.59 10.75
C ALA A 50 6.37 -17.88 11.77
N SER A 51 5.76 -17.17 12.71
CA SER A 51 6.44 -16.40 13.77
C SER A 51 7.40 -15.31 13.29
N ARG A 52 7.28 -14.84 12.03
CA ARG A 52 8.05 -13.70 11.53
C ARG A 52 7.59 -12.36 12.10
N ASN A 53 6.29 -12.22 12.37
CA ASN A 53 5.77 -11.09 13.14
C ASN A 53 5.70 -11.46 14.64
N PRO A 54 6.41 -10.74 15.52
CA PRO A 54 6.44 -11.01 16.97
C PRO A 54 5.16 -10.57 17.72
N ASP A 55 4.30 -9.79 17.06
CA ASP A 55 3.04 -9.30 17.62
C ASP A 55 2.14 -10.44 18.07
N TYR A 56 1.44 -10.23 19.20
CA TYR A 56 0.59 -11.23 19.82
C TYR A 56 -0.46 -11.83 18.87
N TRP A 57 -1.08 -11.00 18.02
CA TRP A 57 -2.12 -11.43 17.07
C TRP A 57 -1.58 -12.35 15.97
N ALA A 58 -0.27 -12.31 15.69
CA ALA A 58 0.38 -13.01 14.58
C ALA A 58 1.17 -14.27 14.98
N ARG A 59 1.32 -14.56 16.29
CA ARG A 59 2.26 -15.59 16.78
C ARG A 59 2.01 -17.00 16.28
N ASN A 60 0.75 -17.38 16.08
CA ASN A 60 0.34 -18.76 15.80
C ASN A 60 -0.30 -18.92 14.42
N LEU A 61 0.06 -18.07 13.46
CA LEU A 61 -0.51 -18.10 12.12
C LEU A 61 0.35 -18.95 11.18
N ARG A 62 -0.29 -19.80 10.37
CA ARG A 62 0.37 -20.61 9.34
C ARG A 62 0.02 -20.06 7.96
N GLU A 63 0.98 -20.04 7.06
CA GLU A 63 0.77 -19.59 5.68
C GLU A 63 -0.30 -20.41 4.95
N ASP A 64 -0.36 -21.71 5.23
CA ASP A 64 -1.29 -22.67 4.59
C ASP A 64 -2.76 -22.46 4.99
N ASP A 65 -3.04 -21.64 6.01
CA ASP A 65 -4.41 -21.33 6.46
C ASP A 65 -5.07 -20.24 5.57
N TYR A 66 -4.32 -19.68 4.61
CA TYR A 66 -4.77 -18.59 3.75
C TYR A 66 -4.66 -18.96 2.27
N GLU A 67 -5.53 -18.35 1.46
CA GLU A 67 -5.57 -18.55 0.01
C GLU A 67 -5.75 -17.21 -0.71
N LEU A 68 -5.31 -17.17 -1.97
CA LEU A 68 -5.49 -16.03 -2.86
C LEU A 68 -6.77 -16.17 -3.67
N LEU A 69 -7.46 -15.05 -3.89
CA LEU A 69 -8.58 -14.95 -4.83
C LEU A 69 -8.07 -14.51 -6.19
N CYS A 70 -8.30 -15.35 -7.20
CA CYS A 70 -7.90 -15.07 -8.57
C CYS A 70 -9.01 -14.34 -9.34
N THR A 71 -8.65 -13.62 -10.39
CA THR A 71 -9.60 -12.86 -11.24
C THR A 71 -10.56 -13.75 -12.03
N ASP A 72 -10.23 -15.03 -12.19
CA ASP A 72 -11.08 -16.05 -12.83
C ASP A 72 -12.02 -16.76 -11.85
N GLY A 73 -12.04 -16.34 -10.57
CA GLY A 73 -12.86 -16.92 -9.51
C GLY A 73 -12.25 -18.16 -8.84
N ARG A 74 -11.07 -18.61 -9.25
CA ARG A 74 -10.35 -19.69 -8.55
C ARG A 74 -9.73 -19.19 -7.23
N ARG A 75 -9.39 -20.17 -6.38
CA ARG A 75 -8.56 -19.99 -5.19
C ARG A 75 -7.23 -20.70 -5.41
N GLN A 76 -6.12 -20.09 -4.99
CA GLN A 76 -4.79 -20.71 -5.05
C GLN A 76 -4.01 -20.47 -3.76
N ASN A 77 -2.94 -21.24 -3.57
CA ASN A 77 -2.02 -21.07 -2.47
C ASN A 77 -1.33 -19.70 -2.56
N VAL A 78 -0.97 -19.13 -1.40
CA VAL A 78 -0.28 -17.83 -1.27
C VAL A 78 1.03 -17.74 -2.05
N GLN A 79 1.70 -18.86 -2.29
CA GLN A 79 2.94 -18.92 -3.06
C GLN A 79 2.73 -18.74 -4.57
N ASP A 80 1.52 -18.97 -5.08
CA ASP A 80 1.18 -18.86 -6.50
C ASP A 80 0.78 -17.45 -6.94
N TRP A 81 1.11 -16.43 -6.14
CA TRP A 81 0.74 -15.03 -6.36
C TRP A 81 1.15 -14.49 -7.75
N LYS A 82 2.22 -15.03 -8.35
CA LYS A 82 2.65 -14.65 -9.70
C LYS A 82 1.58 -14.95 -10.76
N ASN A 83 0.86 -16.05 -10.60
CA ASN A 83 -0.17 -16.51 -11.53
C ASN A 83 -1.59 -16.15 -11.05
N CYS A 84 -1.76 -15.81 -9.76
CA CYS A 84 -3.03 -15.43 -9.15
C CYS A 84 -2.86 -14.13 -8.36
N ASN A 85 -3.12 -13.01 -9.02
CA ASN A 85 -3.14 -11.67 -8.44
C ASN A 85 -4.18 -10.80 -9.14
N LEU A 86 -4.59 -9.72 -8.49
CA LEU A 86 -5.54 -8.74 -9.03
C LEU A 86 -4.87 -7.71 -9.95
N GLY A 87 -3.54 -7.58 -9.87
CA GLY A 87 -2.77 -6.65 -10.67
C GLY A 87 -1.39 -6.36 -10.09
N LYS A 88 -0.55 -5.72 -10.90
CA LYS A 88 0.79 -5.28 -10.51
C LYS A 88 0.75 -3.85 -9.99
N VAL A 89 1.41 -3.63 -8.85
CA VAL A 89 1.53 -2.33 -8.19
C VAL A 89 3.01 -1.94 -8.21
N PRO A 90 3.37 -0.73 -8.68
CA PRO A 90 4.74 -0.23 -8.55
C PRO A 90 5.17 -0.12 -7.09
N SER A 91 6.47 -0.33 -6.82
CA SER A 91 7.01 -0.19 -5.47
C SER A 91 6.84 1.23 -4.92
N ASN A 92 6.84 1.35 -3.60
CA ASN A 92 6.83 2.65 -2.92
C ASN A 92 8.04 3.49 -3.33
N VAL A 93 7.85 4.80 -3.47
CA VAL A 93 8.90 5.73 -3.88
C VAL A 93 8.95 6.96 -3.01
N ILE A 94 10.15 7.49 -2.84
CA ILE A 94 10.39 8.77 -2.18
C ILE A 94 10.22 9.86 -3.22
N ILE A 95 9.32 10.80 -2.95
CA ILE A 95 8.99 11.90 -3.85
C ILE A 95 9.53 13.19 -3.26
N THR A 96 10.07 14.04 -4.12
CA THR A 96 10.48 15.41 -3.79
C THR A 96 9.84 16.41 -4.73
N ALA A 97 9.95 17.69 -4.41
CA ALA A 97 9.30 18.74 -5.17
C ALA A 97 9.92 18.90 -6.57
N SER A 98 9.08 19.14 -7.57
CA SER A 98 9.49 19.22 -8.99
C SER A 98 10.42 20.39 -9.30
N TYR A 99 10.44 21.44 -8.48
CA TYR A 99 11.31 22.60 -8.66
C TYR A 99 12.74 22.38 -8.13
N LYS A 100 13.02 21.24 -7.49
CA LYS A 100 14.36 20.91 -6.99
C LYS A 100 15.32 20.62 -8.14
N THR A 101 16.48 21.26 -8.07
CA THR A 101 17.57 21.05 -9.02
C THR A 101 18.09 19.62 -8.96
N GLU A 102 18.78 19.18 -10.01
CA GLU A 102 19.42 17.87 -10.05
C GLU A 102 20.44 17.67 -8.93
N ASN A 103 21.21 18.71 -8.63
CA ASN A 103 22.17 18.67 -7.53
C ASN A 103 21.48 18.50 -6.16
N GLU A 104 20.38 19.21 -5.91
CA GLU A 104 19.59 19.02 -4.69
C GLU A 104 19.02 17.60 -4.59
N ARG A 105 18.43 17.08 -5.68
CA ARG A 105 17.90 15.71 -5.73
C ARG A 105 18.99 14.66 -5.50
N THR A 106 20.16 14.85 -6.11
CA THR A 106 21.32 13.98 -5.92
C THR A 106 21.82 14.01 -4.48
N ASN A 107 21.83 15.18 -3.83
CA ASN A 107 22.22 15.30 -2.42
C ASN A 107 21.21 14.60 -1.49
N MET A 108 19.91 14.69 -1.79
CA MET A 108 18.88 13.94 -1.06
C MET A 108 19.05 12.43 -1.22
N TRP A 109 19.33 11.96 -2.44
CA TRP A 109 19.65 10.55 -2.69
C TRP A 109 20.89 10.10 -1.92
N ARG A 110 21.98 10.88 -1.97
CA ARG A 110 23.22 10.56 -1.24
C ARG A 110 22.99 10.43 0.27
N LEU A 111 22.19 11.32 0.85
CA LEU A 111 21.83 11.23 2.28
C LEU A 111 21.15 9.89 2.59
N LEU A 112 20.18 9.49 1.78
CA LEU A 112 19.48 8.21 1.95
C LEU A 112 20.39 7.01 1.69
N GLN A 113 21.27 7.10 0.68
CA GLN A 113 22.24 6.07 0.34
C GLN A 113 23.21 5.82 1.50
N TYR A 114 23.78 6.87 2.08
CA TYR A 114 24.61 6.74 3.28
C TYR A 114 23.79 6.24 4.47
N GLY A 115 22.56 6.73 4.65
CA GLY A 115 21.67 6.27 5.70
C GLY A 115 21.47 4.75 5.68
N GLN A 116 21.15 4.17 4.51
CA GLN A 116 20.97 2.72 4.40
C GLN A 116 22.29 1.93 4.48
N GLU A 117 23.42 2.51 4.08
CA GLU A 117 24.73 1.85 4.20
C GLU A 117 25.10 1.62 5.68
N TYR A 118 24.77 2.58 6.55
CA TYR A 118 25.01 2.46 8.00
C TYR A 118 23.88 1.75 8.75
N TYR A 119 22.62 1.99 8.38
CA TYR A 119 21.45 1.59 9.18
C TYR A 119 20.47 0.66 8.46
N GLY A 120 20.75 0.22 7.24
CA GLY A 120 19.85 -0.66 6.48
C GLY A 120 19.87 -2.12 6.95
N SER A 121 20.83 -2.51 7.79
CA SER A 121 20.91 -3.86 8.35
C SER A 121 20.04 -4.00 9.60
N ASP A 122 19.20 -5.03 9.64
CA ASP A 122 18.35 -5.42 10.78
C ASP A 122 19.14 -5.96 11.99
N THR A 123 20.48 -5.98 11.90
CA THR A 123 21.39 -6.38 12.98
C THR A 123 22.17 -5.21 13.58
N ASN A 124 21.92 -3.98 13.12
CA ASN A 124 22.62 -2.80 13.65
C ASN A 124 22.17 -2.49 15.10
N PRO A 125 23.08 -2.51 16.09
CA PRO A 125 22.68 -2.40 17.49
C PRO A 125 22.13 -1.03 17.91
N ILE A 126 22.21 0.00 17.05
CA ILE A 126 21.86 1.39 17.37
C ILE A 126 20.52 1.76 16.75
N PHE A 127 20.38 1.57 15.45
CA PHE A 127 19.22 2.00 14.67
C PHE A 127 19.09 1.17 13.40
N HIS A 128 17.85 0.78 13.12
CA HIS A 128 17.44 0.07 11.92
C HIS A 128 16.57 1.01 11.08
N MET A 129 16.99 1.30 9.85
CA MET A 129 16.31 2.24 8.97
C MET A 129 14.98 1.71 8.43
N PHE A 130 14.86 0.39 8.29
CA PHE A 130 13.69 -0.28 7.71
C PHE A 130 12.95 -1.13 8.75
N ASP A 131 13.07 -0.81 10.04
CA ASP A 131 12.32 -1.47 11.12
C ASP A 131 11.64 -0.42 11.99
N SER A 132 10.35 -0.64 12.25
CA SER A 132 9.51 0.28 13.03
C SER A 132 9.56 0.02 14.53
N GLY A 133 10.20 -1.07 14.98
CA GLY A 133 10.20 -1.51 16.36
C GLY A 133 8.86 -2.09 16.84
N PHE A 134 8.83 -2.57 18.08
CA PHE A 134 7.69 -3.29 18.64
C PHE A 134 6.41 -2.45 18.72
N GLY A 135 5.30 -2.98 18.21
CA GLY A 135 3.98 -2.36 18.28
C GLY A 135 3.73 -1.25 17.26
N HIS A 136 4.67 -1.02 16.35
CA HIS A 136 4.52 -0.09 15.23
C HIS A 136 4.86 -0.81 13.91
N THR A 137 4.32 -0.30 12.81
CA THR A 137 4.59 -0.85 11.49
C THR A 137 4.74 0.27 10.46
N ASP A 138 5.56 0.00 9.45
CA ASP A 138 5.75 0.82 8.26
C ASP A 138 6.03 2.32 8.54
N LEU A 139 6.83 2.63 9.58
CA LEU A 139 7.23 3.99 9.94
C LEU A 139 8.27 4.54 8.96
N ILE A 140 7.90 5.58 8.20
CA ILE A 140 8.70 6.20 7.12
C ILE A 140 8.88 5.27 5.92
N PHE A 141 9.42 4.08 6.14
CA PHE A 141 9.59 3.01 5.16
C PHE A 141 8.78 1.80 5.58
N THR A 142 8.43 0.95 4.62
CA THR A 142 7.81 -0.33 4.94
C THR A 142 8.82 -1.24 5.63
N ASP A 143 8.38 -2.05 6.59
CA ASP A 143 9.30 -2.94 7.34
C ASP A 143 9.88 -4.06 6.46
N GLN A 144 9.32 -4.26 5.27
CA GLN A 144 9.81 -5.20 4.25
C GLN A 144 10.82 -4.57 3.28
N THR A 145 11.29 -3.35 3.55
CA THR A 145 12.25 -2.67 2.65
C THR A 145 13.62 -3.29 2.80
N GLU A 146 14.13 -3.94 1.75
CA GLU A 146 15.50 -4.49 1.77
C GLU A 146 16.56 -3.43 1.43
N SER A 147 16.25 -2.53 0.50
CA SER A 147 17.15 -1.44 0.10
C SER A 147 16.40 -0.34 -0.67
N LEU A 148 17.00 0.84 -0.71
CA LEU A 148 16.61 1.92 -1.60
C LEU A 148 17.45 1.87 -2.87
N SER A 149 16.80 2.05 -4.01
CA SER A 149 17.46 2.16 -5.32
C SER A 149 17.19 3.51 -5.96
N LEU A 150 18.19 4.04 -6.68
CA LEU A 150 18.03 5.27 -7.43
C LEU A 150 17.23 4.99 -8.70
N ILE A 151 16.12 5.68 -8.87
CA ILE A 151 15.33 5.64 -10.10
C ILE A 151 16.13 6.38 -11.20
N PRO A 152 16.35 5.76 -12.38
CA PRO A 152 17.00 6.40 -13.51
C PRO A 152 16.35 7.73 -13.86
N TRP A 153 17.13 8.70 -14.32
CA TRP A 153 16.67 10.09 -14.48
C TRP A 153 15.46 10.22 -15.40
N GLU A 154 15.46 9.44 -16.48
CA GLU A 154 14.39 9.29 -17.46
C GLU A 154 13.09 8.73 -16.87
N GLU A 155 13.17 8.01 -15.75
CA GLU A 155 12.04 7.39 -15.05
C GLU A 155 11.58 8.19 -13.82
N GLN A 156 12.25 9.29 -13.45
CA GLN A 156 11.89 10.16 -12.31
C GLN A 156 10.63 11.03 -12.54
N ASN A 157 9.76 10.62 -13.44
CA ASN A 157 8.43 11.19 -13.64
C ASN A 157 7.37 10.16 -13.22
N TYR A 158 6.37 10.60 -12.45
CA TYR A 158 5.29 9.72 -12.00
C TYR A 158 4.63 8.92 -13.14
N THR A 159 4.52 9.47 -14.35
CA THR A 159 3.92 8.74 -15.47
C THR A 159 4.79 7.62 -16.00
N GLN A 160 6.12 7.83 -15.98
CA GLN A 160 7.10 6.82 -16.38
C GLN A 160 7.18 5.73 -15.30
N TRP A 161 7.34 6.13 -14.04
CA TRP A 161 7.43 5.21 -12.91
C TRP A 161 6.19 4.31 -12.74
N LEU A 162 5.00 4.91 -12.76
CA LEU A 162 3.77 4.15 -12.54
C LEU A 162 3.36 3.32 -13.77
N GLY A 163 3.73 3.78 -14.96
CA GLY A 163 3.36 3.17 -16.22
C GLY A 163 1.88 3.38 -16.61
N PRO A 164 1.54 3.13 -17.88
CA PRO A 164 0.22 3.44 -18.44
C PRO A 164 -0.90 2.57 -17.85
N ASP A 165 -0.63 1.30 -17.53
CA ASP A 165 -1.64 0.37 -17.03
C ASP A 165 -2.13 0.76 -15.63
N PHE A 166 -1.20 1.05 -14.72
CA PHE A 166 -1.55 1.47 -13.36
C PHE A 166 -2.27 2.83 -13.37
N LEU A 167 -1.81 3.77 -14.21
CA LEU A 167 -2.50 5.05 -14.38
C LEU A 167 -3.91 4.90 -14.92
N ARG A 168 -4.16 3.95 -15.82
CA ARG A 168 -5.50 3.66 -16.33
C ARG A 168 -6.42 3.15 -15.22
N LEU A 169 -5.92 2.27 -14.34
CA LEU A 169 -6.67 1.78 -13.18
C LEU A 169 -7.01 2.93 -12.22
N ILE A 170 -6.03 3.78 -11.89
CA ILE A 170 -6.26 4.96 -11.05
C ILE A 170 -7.32 5.88 -11.64
N ARG A 171 -7.24 6.22 -12.94
CA ARG A 171 -8.23 7.08 -13.58
C ARG A 171 -9.64 6.47 -13.56
N GLY A 172 -9.74 5.15 -13.71
CA GLY A 172 -11.01 4.44 -13.55
C GLY A 172 -11.59 4.61 -12.14
N LEU A 173 -10.75 4.44 -11.11
CA LEU A 173 -11.14 4.63 -9.71
C LEU A 173 -11.47 6.09 -9.39
N GLU A 174 -10.73 7.06 -9.94
CA GLU A 174 -11.03 8.49 -9.80
C GLU A 174 -12.39 8.83 -10.38
N ALA A 175 -12.71 8.33 -11.58
CA ALA A 175 -14.03 8.50 -12.16
C ALA A 175 -15.09 7.94 -11.21
N SER A 176 -14.98 6.67 -10.78
CA SER A 176 -15.92 6.04 -9.85
C SER A 176 -16.04 6.78 -8.51
N GLY A 177 -14.95 7.34 -8.00
CA GLY A 177 -14.93 8.11 -6.76
C GLY A 177 -15.60 9.48 -6.87
N VAL A 178 -15.57 10.11 -8.05
CA VAL A 178 -16.33 11.34 -8.34
C VAL A 178 -17.82 11.01 -8.43
N TRP A 179 -18.21 9.94 -9.14
CA TRP A 179 -19.60 9.47 -9.23
C TRP A 179 -20.18 9.06 -7.86
N GLY A 180 -19.36 8.45 -7.00
CA GLY A 180 -19.74 8.10 -5.63
C GLY A 180 -19.99 9.31 -4.71
N LYS A 181 -19.38 10.46 -5.00
CA LYS A 181 -19.65 11.73 -4.29
C LYS A 181 -20.87 12.47 -4.83
N THR A 182 -21.25 12.25 -6.09
CA THR A 182 -22.40 12.90 -6.72
C THR A 182 -23.70 12.09 -6.62
N GLY A 183 -23.65 10.85 -6.12
CA GLY A 183 -24.84 10.02 -5.89
C GLY A 183 -25.56 9.59 -7.17
N LEU A 184 -24.90 9.67 -8.32
CA LEU A 184 -25.48 9.36 -9.63
C LEU A 184 -24.79 8.12 -10.20
N TYR A 185 -25.35 6.94 -9.95
CA TYR A 185 -25.05 5.76 -10.76
C TYR A 185 -26.04 5.73 -11.92
N TYR A 186 -25.61 6.23 -13.08
CA TYR A 186 -26.23 5.91 -14.35
C TYR A 186 -25.18 5.24 -15.25
N PRO A 187 -25.50 4.12 -15.90
CA PRO A 187 -24.58 3.47 -16.81
C PRO A 187 -24.53 4.28 -18.10
N GLU A 188 -23.49 5.09 -18.31
CA GLU A 188 -23.33 5.81 -19.58
C GLU A 188 -22.37 5.08 -20.52
N THR A 189 -22.97 4.59 -21.61
CA THR A 189 -22.35 4.43 -22.92
C THR A 189 -21.68 5.74 -23.34
N GLY A 190 -20.45 5.64 -23.87
CA GLY A 190 -19.46 6.72 -23.88
C GLY A 190 -19.81 8.02 -24.60
N GLN A 191 -19.14 9.10 -24.19
CA GLN A 191 -18.34 9.96 -25.08
C GLN A 191 -17.44 10.92 -24.28
N SER A 192 -16.33 11.28 -24.90
CA SER A 192 -15.24 12.12 -24.41
C SER A 192 -15.53 13.63 -24.51
N SER A 193 -15.14 14.41 -23.50
CA SER A 193 -14.65 15.80 -23.66
C SER A 193 -14.01 16.31 -22.38
N GLY A 194 -12.82 16.92 -22.48
CA GLY A 194 -11.94 17.20 -21.34
C GLY A 194 -12.09 18.57 -20.67
N SER A 195 -11.27 18.80 -19.65
CA SER A 195 -10.50 20.03 -19.37
C SER A 195 -9.78 19.90 -18.03
N SER A 196 -8.49 20.26 -18.01
CA SER A 196 -7.62 20.32 -16.84
C SER A 196 -7.86 21.61 -16.03
N PRO A 197 -7.69 21.57 -14.70
CA PRO A 197 -6.41 21.97 -14.12
C PRO A 197 -5.96 20.96 -13.05
N LEU A 198 -5.21 19.95 -13.49
CA LEU A 198 -4.79 18.81 -12.70
C LEU A 198 -3.27 18.85 -12.53
N LYS A 199 -2.76 19.70 -11.62
CA LYS A 199 -1.33 19.63 -11.24
C LYS A 199 -1.10 19.61 -9.73
N SER A 200 -1.96 20.24 -8.93
CA SER A 200 -1.86 20.20 -7.46
C SER A 200 -2.69 19.07 -6.84
N SER A 201 -3.90 18.83 -7.37
CA SER A 201 -4.81 17.81 -6.84
C SER A 201 -4.34 16.38 -7.15
N ILE A 202 -3.66 16.16 -8.27
CA ILE A 202 -3.15 14.82 -8.62
C ILE A 202 -2.16 14.31 -7.57
N LEU A 203 -1.22 15.15 -7.12
CA LEU A 203 -0.21 14.74 -6.15
C LEU A 203 -0.86 14.36 -4.81
N LEU A 204 -1.79 15.19 -4.33
CA LEU A 204 -2.52 14.93 -3.08
C LEU A 204 -3.43 13.69 -3.19
N ILE A 205 -4.03 13.45 -4.36
CA ILE A 205 -4.87 12.27 -4.62
C ILE A 205 -4.03 11.00 -4.75
N LEU A 206 -2.83 11.06 -5.36
CA LEU A 206 -1.87 9.96 -5.37
C LEU A 206 -1.41 9.57 -3.96
N PHE A 207 -1.11 10.54 -3.11
CA PHE A 207 -0.82 10.28 -1.69
C PHE A 207 -2.02 9.63 -0.96
N LEU A 208 -3.25 10.03 -1.28
CA LEU A 208 -4.47 9.45 -0.70
C LEU A 208 -4.85 8.07 -1.26
N LEU A 209 -4.42 7.73 -2.49
CA LEU A 209 -4.69 6.44 -3.13
C LEU A 209 -3.67 5.37 -2.75
N ILE A 210 -2.41 5.74 -2.49
CA ILE A 210 -1.41 4.81 -1.94
C ILE A 210 -1.87 4.30 -0.57
N GLY A 211 -2.45 5.16 0.27
CA GLY A 211 -3.08 4.78 1.54
C GLY A 211 -4.48 4.15 1.42
N GLY A 212 -4.89 3.70 0.23
CA GLY A 212 -6.21 3.09 -0.03
C GLY A 212 -6.15 1.64 -0.52
N MET A 213 -4.96 1.06 -0.67
CA MET A 213 -4.79 -0.28 -1.24
C MET A 213 -5.03 -1.40 -0.22
N TYR A 214 -4.91 -1.09 1.07
CA TYR A 214 -5.02 -2.05 2.15
C TYR A 214 -6.39 -1.96 2.79
N LYS A 215 -7.17 -3.04 2.66
CA LYS A 215 -8.55 -3.04 3.11
C LYS A 215 -9.01 -4.42 3.47
N CYS A 216 -9.95 -4.49 4.40
CA CYS A 216 -10.57 -5.71 4.86
C CYS A 216 -12.09 -5.56 4.77
N ILE A 217 -12.74 -6.62 4.29
CA ILE A 217 -14.19 -6.65 4.04
C ILE A 217 -14.79 -7.89 4.66
N LYS A 218 -16.03 -7.77 5.12
CA LYS A 218 -16.86 -8.88 5.57
C LYS A 218 -18.03 -9.02 4.60
N ASN A 219 -18.31 -10.25 4.19
CA ASN A 219 -19.42 -10.58 3.32
C ASN A 219 -20.68 -10.72 4.19
N GLU A 220 -21.69 -9.89 3.94
CA GLU A 220 -22.90 -9.78 4.75
C GLU A 220 -23.93 -10.88 4.38
N LYS A 221 -23.47 -12.10 4.08
CA LYS A 221 -24.32 -13.21 3.63
C LYS A 221 -24.82 -14.15 4.72
N ASP A 222 -24.54 -13.86 6.00
CA ASP A 222 -25.07 -14.57 7.16
C ASP A 222 -25.73 -13.60 8.16
#